data_AF-A0A8C5VXI1-F1
#
_entry.id   AF-A0A8C5VXI1-F1
#
_cell.length_a   1.000
_cell.length_b   1.000
_cell.length_c   1.000
_cell.angle_alpha   90.00
_cell.angle_beta   90.00
_cell.angle_gamma   90.00
#
_symmetry.space_group_name_H-M   'P 1'
#
loop_
_entity.id
_entity.type
_entity.pdbx_description
1 polymer ?
#
loop_
_entity_poly.entity_id
_entity_poly.type
_entity_poly.pdbx_seq_one_letter_code
_entity_poly.pdbx_strand_id
1 'polypeptide(L)'
;TRWESVTFKDVSVDFTQEEWHHIDPAQRRLYRDVMLENYSHLVSVGYQVSKPEVIFKLEQGEEPWISEGEIQRRFCPAVCFNRKE
;
A
#
# COMPACT_ATOMS: atom_id res chain seq x y z
N THR A 1 8.22 -26.49 -8.70
CA THR A 1 8.41 -25.04 -8.45
C THR A 1 7.21 -24.55 -7.68
N ARG A 2 7.41 -24.03 -6.46
CA ARG A 2 6.34 -23.43 -5.66
C ARG A 2 6.25 -21.97 -6.07
N TRP A 3 5.24 -21.62 -6.86
CA TRP A 3 4.96 -20.22 -7.15
C TRP A 3 4.62 -19.53 -5.83
N GLU A 4 5.35 -18.48 -5.49
CA GLU A 4 5.00 -17.62 -4.37
C GLU A 4 3.63 -17.00 -4.65
N SER A 5 2.76 -16.93 -3.63
CA SER A 5 1.44 -16.34 -3.76
C SER A 5 1.57 -14.84 -3.98
N VAL A 6 1.03 -14.34 -5.09
CA VAL A 6 0.96 -12.90 -5.36
C VAL A 6 0.13 -12.22 -4.27
N THR A 7 0.67 -11.16 -3.67
CA THR A 7 -0.01 -10.34 -2.67
C THR A 7 -0.32 -8.96 -3.24
N PHE A 8 -1.18 -8.19 -2.55
CA PHE A 8 -1.46 -6.81 -2.95
C PHE A 8 -0.20 -5.93 -3.02
N LYS A 9 0.79 -6.19 -2.14
CA LYS A 9 2.05 -5.45 -2.13
C LYS A 9 2.87 -5.63 -3.40
N ASP A 10 2.75 -6.79 -4.06
CA ASP A 10 3.49 -7.08 -5.28
C ASP A 10 2.93 -6.34 -6.50
N VAL A 11 1.71 -5.81 -6.40
CA VAL A 11 1.00 -5.10 -7.48
C VAL A 11 0.63 -3.66 -7.10
N SER A 12 1.10 -3.16 -5.96
CA SER A 12 0.82 -1.81 -5.48
C SER A 12 2.09 -0.96 -5.47
N VAL A 13 1.93 0.34 -5.73
CA VAL A 13 2.98 1.34 -5.49
C VAL A 13 2.60 2.10 -4.23
N ASP A 14 3.53 2.22 -3.29
CA ASP A 14 3.36 3.06 -2.12
C ASP A 14 4.04 4.41 -2.36
N PHE A 15 3.47 5.48 -1.82
CA PHE A 15 4.06 6.81 -1.82
C PHE A 15 4.18 7.34 -0.40
N THR A 16 5.29 7.99 -0.09
CA THR A 16 5.36 8.81 1.14
C THR A 16 4.46 10.03 1.00
N GLN A 17 4.20 10.73 2.12
CA GLN A 17 3.46 11.97 2.09
C GLN A 17 4.13 13.03 1.21
N GLU A 18 5.45 13.14 1.30
CA GLU A 18 6.28 14.06 0.53
C GLU A 18 6.21 13.73 -0.96
N GLU A 19 6.40 12.46 -1.33
CA GLU A 19 6.29 12.02 -2.72
C GLU A 19 4.89 12.30 -3.28
N TRP A 20 3.85 11.96 -2.51
CA TRP A 20 2.46 12.17 -2.91
C TRP A 20 2.16 13.63 -3.21
N HIS A 21 2.66 14.56 -2.40
CA HIS A 21 2.49 16.00 -2.64
C HIS A 21 3.10 16.48 -3.97
N HIS A 22 4.12 15.80 -4.48
CA HIS A 22 4.74 16.11 -5.78
C HIS A 22 4.05 15.45 -6.98
N ILE A 23 3.10 14.53 -6.76
CA ILE A 23 2.36 13.89 -7.85
C ILE A 23 1.32 14.85 -8.43
N ASP A 24 1.26 14.90 -9.75
CA ASP A 24 0.25 15.68 -10.48
C ASP A 24 -1.19 15.20 -10.18
N PRO A 25 -2.19 16.10 -10.06
CA PRO A 25 -3.56 15.71 -9.79
C PRO A 25 -4.15 14.66 -10.74
N ALA A 26 -3.78 14.67 -12.03
CA ALA A 26 -4.22 13.65 -12.99
C ALA A 26 -3.56 12.29 -12.70
N GLN A 27 -2.29 12.28 -12.30
CA GLN A 27 -1.61 11.06 -11.87
C GLN A 27 -2.17 10.50 -10.57
N ARG A 28 -2.55 11.35 -9.60
CA ARG A 28 -3.23 10.88 -8.36
C ARG A 28 -4.57 10.21 -8.66
N ARG A 29 -5.31 10.72 -9.64
CA ARG A 29 -6.54 10.08 -10.10
C ARG A 29 -6.26 8.72 -10.73
N LEU A 30 -5.28 8.66 -11.63
CA LEU A 30 -4.88 7.40 -12.25
C LEU A 30 -4.43 6.37 -11.20
N TYR A 31 -3.67 6.82 -10.19
CA TYR A 31 -3.27 5.96 -9.08
C TYR A 31 -4.48 5.35 -8.35
N ARG A 32 -5.48 6.16 -8.03
CA ARG A 32 -6.72 5.69 -7.39
C ARG A 32 -7.39 4.61 -8.23
N ASP A 33 -7.58 4.87 -9.53
CA ASP A 33 -8.27 3.95 -10.43
C ASP A 33 -7.50 2.63 -10.55
N VAL A 34 -6.18 2.69 -10.77
CA VAL A 34 -5.32 1.52 -10.89
C VAL A 34 -5.27 0.70 -9.60
N MET A 35 -5.16 1.34 -8.43
CA MET A 35 -5.09 0.61 -7.15
C MET A 35 -6.40 -0.10 -6.81
N LEU A 36 -7.54 0.54 -7.07
CA LEU A 36 -8.86 -0.08 -6.88
C LEU A 36 -9.07 -1.24 -7.85
N GLU A 37 -8.68 -1.07 -9.11
CA GLU A 37 -8.73 -2.13 -10.13
C GLU A 37 -7.83 -3.32 -9.75
N ASN A 38 -6.60 -3.08 -9.31
CA ASN A 38 -5.68 -4.12 -8.85
C ASN A 38 -6.25 -4.92 -7.67
N TYR A 39 -6.86 -4.24 -6.69
CA TYR A 39 -7.51 -4.94 -5.57
C TYR A 39 -8.69 -5.79 -6.04
N SER A 40 -9.54 -5.23 -6.90
CA SER A 40 -10.68 -5.95 -7.48
C SER A 40 -10.24 -7.21 -8.24
N HIS A 41 -9.18 -7.11 -9.03
CA HIS A 41 -8.61 -8.24 -9.76
C HIS A 41 -8.11 -9.33 -8.82
N LEU A 42 -7.37 -8.98 -7.76
CA LEU A 42 -6.87 -9.96 -6.79
C LEU A 42 -8.01 -10.68 -6.06
N VAL A 43 -9.07 -9.97 -5.69
CA VAL A 43 -10.27 -10.58 -5.10
C VAL A 43 -10.97 -11.48 -6.12
N SER A 44 -11.09 -11.05 -7.37
CA SER A 44 -11.79 -11.77 -8.45
C SER A 44 -11.12 -13.10 -8.81
N VAL A 45 -9.79 -13.17 -8.78
CA VAL A 45 -9.05 -14.42 -9.02
C VAL A 45 -9.03 -15.34 -7.79
N GLY A 46 -9.74 -14.98 -6.71
CA GLY A 46 -9.96 -15.83 -5.55
C GLY A 46 -8.88 -15.74 -4.47
N TYR A 47 -8.00 -14.73 -4.50
CA TYR A 47 -7.09 -14.51 -3.37
C TYR A 47 -7.87 -13.97 -2.16
N GLN A 48 -7.67 -14.61 -1.01
CA GLN A 48 -8.14 -14.08 0.26
C GLN A 48 -7.24 -12.91 0.70
N VAL A 49 -7.50 -11.74 0.13
CA VAL A 49 -6.76 -10.50 0.45
C VAL A 49 -7.50 -9.74 1.53
N SER A 50 -6.89 -9.60 2.70
CA SER A 50 -7.35 -8.65 3.71
C SER A 50 -7.34 -7.25 3.11
N LYS A 51 -8.42 -6.48 3.28
CA LYS A 51 -8.55 -5.16 2.69
C LYS A 51 -7.38 -4.24 3.13
N PRO A 52 -6.49 -3.84 2.21
CA PRO A 52 -5.37 -2.98 2.56
C PRO A 52 -5.85 -1.59 2.99
N GLU A 53 -5.12 -0.95 3.90
CA GLU A 53 -5.46 0.40 4.38
C GLU A 53 -5.52 1.43 3.24
N VAL A 54 -4.60 1.33 2.28
CA VAL A 54 -4.60 2.14 1.05
C VAL A 54 -5.93 2.02 0.31
N ILE A 55 -6.47 0.80 0.16
CA ILE A 55 -7.76 0.58 -0.50
C ILE A 55 -8.91 1.18 0.31
N PHE A 56 -8.88 1.01 1.64
CA PHE A 56 -9.88 1.60 2.52
C PHE A 56 -9.92 3.13 2.44
N LYS A 57 -8.77 3.79 2.40
CA LYS A 57 -8.66 5.26 2.20
C LYS A 57 -9.18 5.69 0.82
N LEU A 58 -8.75 5.01 -0.24
CA LEU A 58 -9.14 5.34 -1.62
C LEU A 58 -10.64 5.21 -1.89
N GLU A 59 -11.31 4.23 -1.29
CA GLU A 59 -12.77 4.09 -1.41
C GLU A 59 -13.52 5.25 -0.73
N GLN A 60 -13.02 5.72 0.41
CA GLN A 60 -13.57 6.89 1.12
C GLN A 60 -13.25 8.22 0.40
N GLY A 61 -12.38 8.18 -0.60
CA GLY A 61 -11.89 9.39 -1.29
C GLY A 61 -10.83 10.14 -0.49
N GLU A 62 -10.24 9.50 0.52
CA GLU A 62 -9.11 10.00 1.28
C GLU A 62 -7.80 9.78 0.52
N GLU A 63 -6.76 10.52 0.91
CA GLU A 63 -5.46 10.40 0.26
C GLU A 63 -4.64 9.22 0.84
N PRO A 64 -3.99 8.41 -0.01
CA PRO A 64 -3.50 7.07 0.34
C PRO A 64 -2.05 6.98 0.82
N TRP A 65 -1.36 8.11 1.07
CA TRP A 65 0.06 8.05 1.45
C TRP A 65 0.29 7.33 2.77
N ILE A 66 1.46 6.73 2.89
CA ILE A 66 1.93 6.12 4.12
C ILE A 66 2.81 7.11 4.90
N SER A 67 2.71 7.06 6.22
CA SER A 67 3.58 7.86 7.08
C SER A 67 5.01 7.27 7.11
N GLU A 68 6.02 8.11 7.31
CA GLU A 68 7.42 7.64 7.41
C GLU A 68 7.61 6.57 8.50
N GLY A 69 6.85 6.67 9.60
CA GLY A 69 6.85 5.66 10.67
C GLY A 69 6.30 4.30 10.23
N GLU A 70 5.41 4.25 9.25
CA GLU A 70 4.87 3.00 8.69
C GLU A 70 5.81 2.36 7.67
N ILE A 71 6.57 3.17 6.93
CA ILE A 71 7.67 2.71 6.08
C ILE A 71 8.70 1.99 6.97
N GLN A 72 9.14 2.61 8.06
CA GLN A 72 10.08 1.99 8.99
C GLN A 72 9.54 0.65 9.55
N ARG A 73 8.26 0.58 9.93
CA ARG A 73 7.64 -0.71 10.35
C ARG A 73 7.65 -1.76 9.23
N ARG A 74 7.47 -1.37 7.97
CA ARG A 74 7.47 -2.29 6.81
C ARG A 74 8.86 -2.82 6.48
N PHE A 75 9.92 -2.04 6.73
CA PHE A 75 11.30 -2.38 6.40
C PHE A 75 12.16 -2.86 7.58
N CYS A 76 11.63 -2.93 8.81
CA CYS A 76 12.36 -3.47 9.96
C CYS A 76 12.13 -4.97 10.17
N PRO A 77 13.14 -5.85 10.00
CA PRO A 77 13.11 -7.17 10.59
C PRO A 77 13.45 -7.03 12.07
N ALA A 78 12.43 -6.95 12.94
CA ALA A 78 12.54 -6.98 14.40
C ALA A 78 13.80 -6.27 14.97
N VAL A 79 13.86 -4.94 14.92
CA VAL A 79 14.83 -4.22 15.74
C VAL A 79 14.31 -4.24 17.17
N CYS A 80 14.91 -5.08 18.01
CA CYS A 80 14.68 -5.07 19.45
C CYS A 80 14.83 -3.62 19.97
N PHE A 81 13.76 -3.07 20.52
CA PHE A 81 13.83 -1.88 21.37
C PHE A 81 14.67 -2.24 22.60
N ASN A 82 15.98 -2.03 22.53
CA ASN A 82 16.77 -1.87 23.74
C ASN A 82 16.47 -0.47 24.27
N ARG A 83 15.54 -0.44 25.22
CA ARG A 83 15.45 0.61 26.23
C ARG A 83 16.85 0.75 26.85
N LYS A 84 17.45 1.93 26.76
CA LYS A 84 18.47 2.33 27.73
C LYS A 84 17.99 3.60 28.42
N GLU A 85 18.09 3.51 29.74
CA GLU A 85 17.77 4.49 30.78
C GLU A 85 18.44 5.85 30.54
#